data_AF-A0A7Z9GEH6-F1
#
_entry.id   AF-A0A7Z9GEH6-F1
#
_cell.length_a   1.000
_cell.length_b   1.000
_cell.length_c   1.000
_cell.angle_alpha   90.00
_cell.angle_beta   90.00
_cell.angle_gamma   90.00
#
_symmetry.space_group_name_H-M   'P 1'
#
loop_
_entity.id
_entity.type
_entity.pdbx_description
1 polymer ?
#
loop_
_entity_poly.entity_id
_entity_poly.type
_entity_poly.pdbx_seq_one_letter_code
_entity_poly.pdbx_strand_id
1 'polypeptide(L)' 'MKIILVGPAHPIKGGIASFNESLCRALNAEGHDAQIISFSMQYPGFLFPGKTQYHAGPGPNDLKITTLINSVNPQ' A
#
# COMPACT_ATOMS: atom_id res chain seq x y z
N MET A 1 2.05 -14.78 -14.25
CA MET A 1 2.13 -15.40 -12.90
C MET A 1 1.30 -14.60 -11.91
N LYS A 2 0.88 -15.18 -10.78
CA LYS A 2 0.20 -14.43 -9.70
C LYS A 2 1.24 -13.91 -8.70
N ILE A 3 1.24 -12.61 -8.45
CA ILE A 3 2.24 -11.94 -7.59
C ILE A 3 1.53 -11.08 -6.55
N ILE A 4 1.96 -11.17 -5.29
CA ILE A 4 1.45 -10.33 -4.21
C ILE A 4 2.61 -9.51 -3.66
N LEU A 5 2.48 -8.18 -3.76
CA LEU A 5 3.38 -7.22 -3.13
C LEU A 5 2.83 -6.91 -1.74
N VAL A 6 3.63 -7.13 -0.70
CA VAL A 6 3.27 -6.79 0.67
C VAL A 6 4.05 -5.55 1.08
N GLY A 7 3.35 -4.44 1.30
CA GLY A 7 4.01 -3.17 1.57
C GLY A 7 3.07 -1.97 1.68
N PRO A 8 3.56 -0.82 2.17
CA PRO A 8 2.78 0.41 2.16
C PRO A 8 2.41 0.76 0.73
N ALA A 9 1.17 1.15 0.52
CA ALA A 9 0.57 1.64 -0.73
C ALA A 9 -0.67 2.45 -0.33
N HIS A 10 -1.38 3.04 -1.29
CA HIS A 10 -2.62 3.75 -1.00
C HIS A 10 -3.51 3.00 0.03
N PRO A 11 -4.00 3.67 1.10
CA PRO A 11 -3.98 5.12 1.35
C PRO A 11 -2.70 5.67 2.00
N ILE A 12 -1.73 4.83 2.38
CA ILE A 12 -0.49 5.28 3.02
C ILE A 12 0.35 6.13 2.05
N LYS A 13 0.85 7.28 2.51
CA LYS A 13 1.77 8.13 1.74
C LYS A 13 3.24 7.79 2.00
N GLY A 14 4.10 8.09 1.02
CA GLY A 14 5.56 8.08 1.17
C GLY A 14 6.27 7.45 -0.04
N GLY A 15 7.59 7.59 -0.12
CA GLY A 15 8.37 7.09 -1.26
C GLY A 15 8.23 5.58 -1.49
N ILE A 16 8.07 4.81 -0.40
CA ILE A 16 7.88 3.34 -0.48
C ILE A 16 6.51 3.00 -1.10
N ALA A 17 5.46 3.77 -0.79
CA ALA A 17 4.13 3.58 -1.39
C ALA A 17 4.15 3.81 -2.90
N SER A 18 4.77 4.91 -3.33
CA SER A 18 4.92 5.21 -4.77
C SER A 18 5.77 4.17 -5.50
N PHE A 19 6.79 3.62 -4.84
CA PHE A 19 7.60 2.55 -5.39
C PHE A 19 6.79 1.26 -5.58
N ASN A 20 6.05 0.82 -4.55
CA ASN A 20 5.22 -0.39 -4.63
C ASN A 20 4.15 -0.29 -5.72
N GLU A 21 3.50 0.86 -5.85
CA GLU A 21 2.53 1.12 -6.91
C GLU A 21 3.19 1.07 -8.31
N SER A 22 4.36 1.67 -8.47
CA SER A 22 5.10 1.67 -9.75
C SER A 22 5.56 0.26 -10.13
N LEU A 23 6.05 -0.52 -9.16
CA LEU A 23 6.46 -1.90 -9.38
C LEU A 23 5.28 -2.80 -9.76
N CYS A 24 4.14 -2.66 -9.06
CA CYS A 24 2.92 -3.39 -9.39
C CYS A 24 2.45 -3.08 -10.81
N ARG A 25 2.51 -1.80 -11.21
CA ARG A 25 2.16 -1.38 -12.57
C ARG A 25 3.09 -2.00 -13.61
N ALA A 26 4.41 -2.01 -13.37
CA ALA A 26 5.37 -2.64 -14.27
C ALA A 26 5.12 -4.14 -14.44
N LEU A 27 4.87 -4.86 -13.35
CA LEU A 27 4.56 -6.29 -13.38
C LEU A 27 3.24 -6.57 -14.13
N ASN A 28 2.22 -5.75 -13.92
CA ASN A 28 0.96 -5.86 -14.67
C ASN A 28 1.16 -5.57 -16.17
N ALA A 29 1.99 -4.59 -16.52
CA ALA A 29 2.32 -4.28 -17.91
C ALA A 29 3.08 -5.41 -18.62
N GLU A 30 3.89 -6.18 -17.89
CA GLU A 30 4.54 -7.40 -18.38
C GLU A 30 3.59 -8.63 -18.48
N GLY A 31 2.31 -8.46 -18.13
CA GLY A 31 1.29 -9.52 -18.24
C GLY A 31 1.16 -10.41 -17.00
N HIS A 32 1.73 -10.00 -15.86
CA HIS A 32 1.50 -10.68 -14.58
C HIS A 32 0.17 -10.22 -13.94
N ASP A 33 -0.42 -11.06 -13.09
CA ASP A 33 -1.55 -10.68 -12.22
C ASP A 33 -0.97 -10.27 -10.87
N ALA A 34 -0.54 -9.00 -10.78
CA ALA A 34 0.06 -8.42 -9.60
C ALA A 34 -0.95 -7.57 -8.81
N GLN A 35 -0.92 -7.73 -7.50
CA GLN A 35 -1.74 -6.96 -6.56
C GLN A 35 -0.92 -6.56 -5.33
N ILE A 36 -1.36 -5.51 -4.64
CA ILE A 36 -0.72 -5.03 -3.42
C ILE A 36 -1.59 -5.33 -2.21
N ILE A 37 -1.01 -5.93 -1.18
CA ILE A 37 -1.58 -5.98 0.16
C ILE A 37 -0.89 -4.91 1.00
N SER A 38 -1.66 -3.96 1.50
CA SER A 38 -1.16 -2.82 2.27
C SER A 38 -1.55 -2.84 3.75
N PHE A 39 -0.87 -1.99 4.51
CA PHE A 39 -1.07 -1.84 5.94
C PHE A 39 -2.23 -0.89 6.24
N SER A 40 -3.09 -1.25 7.20
CA SER A 40 -4.17 -0.40 7.70
C SER A 40 -3.65 0.68 8.66
N MET A 41 -2.56 0.39 9.36
CA MET A 41 -1.89 1.29 10.28
C MET A 41 -0.42 0.87 10.43
N GLN A 42 0.51 1.81 10.28
CA GLN A 42 1.93 1.54 10.50
C GLN A 42 2.33 1.68 11.97
N TYR A 43 1.77 2.65 12.71
CA TYR A 43 2.07 2.89 14.13
C TYR A 43 0.91 3.58 14.89
N PRO A 44 0.79 3.41 16.22
CA PRO A 44 -0.15 4.17 17.05
C PRO A 44 0.12 5.68 16.96
N GLY A 45 -0.92 6.48 16.78
CA GLY A 45 -0.80 7.94 16.58
C GLY A 45 -0.12 8.71 17.71
N PHE A 46 -0.06 8.16 18.93
CA PHE A 46 0.66 8.76 20.06
C PHE A 46 2.20 8.71 19.90
N LEU A 47 2.73 7.71 19.19
CA LEU A 47 4.19 7.59 18.96
C LEU A 47 4.70 8.49 17.83
N PHE A 48 3.79 9.07 17.04
CA PHE A 48 4.12 9.97 15.93
C PHE A 48 3.17 11.18 15.91
N PRO A 49 3.39 12.18 16.79
CA PRO A 49 2.62 13.41 16.77
C PRO A 49 3.01 14.23 15.54
N GLY A 50 2.19 14.15 14.49
CA GLY A 50 2.30 15.05 13.34
C GLY A 50 2.34 14.34 12.00
N LYS A 51 1.47 14.83 11.11
CA LYS A 51 1.24 14.43 9.71
C LYS A 51 0.27 13.26 9.55
N THR A 52 -0.85 13.55 8.91
CA THR A 52 -1.78 12.56 8.36
C THR A 52 -1.02 11.64 7.41
N GLN A 53 -0.78 10.40 7.82
CA GLN A 53 -0.07 9.37 7.06
C GLN A 53 -0.86 8.86 5.84
N TYR A 54 -2.11 9.33 5.68
CA TYR A 54 -3.07 8.86 4.68
C TYR A 54 -3.35 9.92 3.61
N HIS A 55 -3.50 9.50 2.35
CA HIS A 55 -4.16 10.28 1.30
C HIS A 55 -5.67 10.22 1.49
N ALA A 56 -6.31 11.39 1.52
CA ALA A 56 -7.79 11.51 1.56
C ALA A 56 -8.44 11.46 0.17
N GLY A 57 -7.65 11.30 -0.90
CA GLY A 57 -8.14 11.18 -2.27
C GLY A 57 -8.43 9.73 -2.66
N PRO A 58 -9.09 9.48 -3.80
CA PRO A 58 -9.31 8.13 -4.30
C PRO A 58 -7.97 7.44 -4.63
N GLY A 59 -7.91 6.13 -4.43
CA GLY A 59 -6.77 5.30 -4.83
C GLY A 59 -6.61 5.19 -6.35
N PRO A 60 -5.45 4.71 -6.82
CA PRO A 60 -5.22 4.47 -8.24
C PRO A 60 -6.22 3.44 -8.80
N ASN A 61 -6.96 3.81 -9.84
CA ASN A 61 -8.00 2.95 -10.45
C ASN A 61 -7.41 1.77 -11.23
N ASP A 62 -6.13 1.83 -11.59
CA ASP A 62 -5.42 0.85 -12.40
C ASP A 62 -4.72 -0.25 -11.58
N LEU A 63 -4.73 -0.16 -10.24
CA LEU A 63 -4.06 -1.10 -9.34
C LEU A 63 -5.05 -1.76 -8.38
N LYS A 64 -4.92 -3.07 -8.20
CA LYS A 64 -5.61 -3.80 -7.12
C LYS A 64 -4.81 -3.65 -5.82
N ILE A 65 -5.34 -2.86 -4.89
CA ILE A 65 -4.73 -2.62 -3.59
C ILE A 65 -5.74 -2.98 -2.50
N THR A 66 -5.37 -3.91 -1.63
CA THR A 66 -6.20 -4.34 -0.50
C THR A 66 -5.49 -4.02 0.81
N THR A 67 -6.12 -3.23 1.67
CA THR A 67 -5.58 -2.91 2.98
C THR A 67 -6.01 -3.97 4.00
N LEU A 68 -5.09 -4.86 4.42
CA LEU A 68 -5.41 -5.98 5.32
C LEU A 68 -4.51 -6.10 6.55
N ILE A 69 -3.30 -5.54 6.52
CA ILE A 69 -2.31 -5.84 7.57
C ILE A 69 -2.33 -4.76 8.65
N ASN A 70 -2.60 -5.15 9.89
CA ASN A 70 -2.48 -4.26 11.05
C ASN A 70 -1.12 -4.49 11.74
N SER A 71 -0.22 -3.50 11.68
CA SER A 71 1.13 -3.63 12.28
C SER A 71 1.14 -3.66 13.81
N VAL A 72 0.06 -3.24 14.47
CA VAL A 72 -0.06 -3.21 15.95
C VAL A 72 -0.64 -4.51 16.50
N ASN A 73 -1.46 -5.20 15.70
CA ASN A 73 -2.03 -6.51 16.03
C ASN A 73 -2.17 -7.33 14.74
N PRO A 74 -1.12 -8.05 14.31
CA PRO A 74 -1.20 -8.89 13.14
C PRO A 74 -2.05 -10.12 13.47
N GLN A 75 -3.35 -10.05 13.16
CA GLN A 75 -4.24 -11.22 13.11
C GLN A 75 -4.40 -11.69 11.66
#